data_AF-A0A7W4CU39-F1
#
_entry.id   AF-A0A7W4CU39-F1
#
_cell.length_a   1.000
_cell.length_b   1.000
_cell.length_c   1.000
_cell.angle_alpha   90.00
_cell.angle_beta   90.00
_cell.angle_gamma   90.00
#
_symmetry.space_group_name_H-M   'P 1'
#
loop_
_entity.id
_entity.type
_entity.pdbx_description
1 polymer ?
#
loop_
_entity_poly.entity_id
_entity_poly.type
_entity_poly.pdbx_seq_one_letter_code
_entity_poly.pdbx_strand_id
1 'polypeptide(L)'
;MLRIHVAGAVAEPGVVELPEGTIVEDAILAAGGLAADADPAELNLAAQVADGMQIVIGTVGQPKGDLVGAEPSPGGVSGDAGAGGMVDLNAATAGELESLPGVGPVTAGAIIGWRDEHGPFAAVEELQEISGIGPKTFQKLEPLVTVGS
;
A
#
# COMPACT_ATOMS: atom_id res chain seq x y z
N MET A 1 22.35 -14.95 12.04
CA MET A 1 21.08 -15.61 11.60
C MET A 1 20.02 -14.53 11.63
N LEU A 2 19.38 -14.29 10.50
CA LEU A 2 18.33 -13.29 10.28
C LEU A 2 16.99 -14.03 10.19
N ARG A 3 15.97 -13.55 10.88
CA ARG A 3 14.59 -14.01 10.76
C ARG A 3 13.81 -13.02 9.95
N ILE A 4 13.30 -13.48 8.81
CA ILE A 4 12.64 -12.61 7.84
C ILE A 4 11.26 -13.15 7.56
N HIS A 5 10.26 -12.28 7.63
CA HIS A 5 8.89 -12.66 7.34
C HIS A 5 8.61 -12.46 5.85
N VAL A 6 8.43 -13.56 5.12
CA VAL A 6 8.08 -13.51 3.70
C VAL A 6 6.58 -13.77 3.56
N ALA A 7 5.86 -12.84 2.95
CA ALA A 7 4.40 -12.88 2.82
C ALA A 7 3.96 -12.48 1.40
N GLY A 8 2.71 -12.79 1.05
CA GLY A 8 2.17 -12.49 -0.28
C GLY A 8 2.32 -13.65 -1.26
N ALA A 9 2.62 -13.36 -2.52
CA ALA A 9 2.64 -14.30 -3.63
C ALA A 9 3.92 -15.17 -3.66
N VAL A 10 4.11 -15.98 -2.63
CA VAL A 10 5.21 -16.95 -2.52
C VAL A 10 4.66 -18.34 -2.22
N ALA A 11 5.44 -19.38 -2.52
CA ALA A 11 5.00 -20.77 -2.34
C ALA A 11 4.74 -21.12 -0.87
N GLU A 12 5.62 -20.69 0.04
CA GLU A 12 5.51 -20.94 1.47
C GLU A 12 5.68 -19.63 2.27
N PRO A 13 4.60 -18.85 2.44
CA PRO A 13 4.65 -17.65 3.27
C PRO A 13 4.90 -18.02 4.74
N GLY A 14 5.79 -17.29 5.40
CA GLY A 14 6.22 -17.57 6.76
C GLY A 14 7.52 -16.89 7.14
N VAL A 15 8.03 -17.23 8.32
CA VAL A 15 9.33 -16.72 8.79
C VAL A 15 10.43 -17.67 8.31
N VAL A 16 11.39 -17.15 7.56
CA VAL A 16 12.58 -17.87 7.09
C VAL A 16 13.81 -17.44 7.88
N GLU A 17 14.73 -18.39 8.10
CA GLU A 17 16.00 -18.14 8.79
C GLU A 17 17.17 -18.17 7.80
N LEU A 18 17.91 -17.06 7.71
CA LEU A 18 18.96 -16.86 6.72
C LEU A 18 20.27 -16.41 7.36
N PRO A 19 21.44 -16.64 6.72
CA PRO A 19 22.71 -16.07 7.20
C PRO A 19 22.75 -14.55 6.98
N GLU A 20 23.53 -13.86 7.80
CA GLU A 20 23.77 -12.41 7.61
C GLU A 20 24.44 -12.11 6.27
N GLY A 21 24.03 -11.01 5.62
CA GLY A 21 24.49 -10.65 4.27
C GLY A 21 23.68 -11.26 3.12
N THR A 22 22.53 -11.90 3.40
CA THR A 22 21.57 -12.31 2.36
C THR A 22 20.88 -11.11 1.72
N ILE A 23 20.34 -11.35 0.52
CA ILE A 23 19.51 -10.39 -0.22
C ILE A 23 18.05 -10.84 -0.30
N VAL A 24 17.17 -9.96 -0.79
CA VAL A 24 15.73 -10.20 -0.94
C VAL A 24 15.45 -11.44 -1.80
N GLU A 25 16.19 -11.63 -2.89
CA GLU A 25 16.06 -12.82 -3.76
C GLU A 25 16.27 -14.14 -2.99
N ASP A 26 17.31 -14.21 -2.18
CA ASP A 26 17.63 -15.41 -1.40
C ASP A 26 16.54 -15.72 -0.37
N ALA A 27 15.92 -14.68 0.20
CA ALA A 27 14.81 -14.83 1.13
C ALA A 27 13.54 -15.38 0.44
N ILE A 28 13.28 -14.93 -0.79
CA ILE A 28 12.16 -15.45 -1.60
C ILE A 28 12.42 -16.90 -2.00
N LEU A 29 13.64 -17.25 -2.38
CA LEU A 29 14.03 -18.63 -2.69
C LEU A 29 13.88 -19.53 -1.46
N ALA A 30 14.26 -19.04 -0.28
CA ALA A 30 14.07 -19.77 0.98
C ALA A 30 12.59 -19.95 1.37
N ALA A 31 11.71 -19.06 0.92
CA ALA A 31 10.25 -19.16 1.07
C ALA A 31 9.58 -20.05 -0.02
N GLY A 32 10.37 -20.90 -0.70
CA GLY A 32 9.86 -21.81 -1.72
C GLY A 32 9.68 -21.19 -3.11
N GLY A 33 10.14 -19.94 -3.30
CA GLY A 33 10.09 -19.23 -4.57
C GLY A 33 8.78 -18.48 -4.82
N LEU A 34 8.72 -17.80 -5.95
CA LEU A 34 7.61 -16.97 -6.38
C LEU A 34 6.41 -17.83 -6.84
N ALA A 35 5.20 -17.41 -6.47
CA ALA A 35 3.97 -17.98 -7.01
C ALA A 35 3.81 -17.63 -8.51
N ALA A 36 2.95 -18.37 -9.22
CA ALA A 36 2.76 -18.18 -10.67
C ALA A 36 2.15 -16.82 -11.05
N ASP A 37 1.47 -16.18 -10.11
CA ASP A 37 0.85 -14.86 -10.22
C ASP A 37 1.66 -13.76 -9.49
N ALA A 38 2.82 -14.11 -8.96
CA ALA A 38 3.69 -13.18 -8.24
C ALA A 38 4.31 -12.15 -9.17
N ASP A 39 4.28 -10.89 -8.75
CA ASP A 39 4.99 -9.81 -9.41
C ASP A 39 6.03 -9.20 -8.47
N PRO A 40 7.27 -9.71 -8.49
CA PRO A 40 8.36 -9.15 -7.71
C PRO A 40 8.97 -7.89 -8.35
N ALA A 41 8.49 -7.43 -9.52
CA ALA A 41 9.12 -6.32 -10.25
C ALA A 41 9.13 -5.01 -9.45
N GLU A 42 8.27 -4.88 -8.45
CA GLU A 42 8.21 -3.75 -7.52
C GLU A 42 9.28 -3.81 -6.42
N LEU A 43 9.91 -4.97 -6.21
CA LEU A 43 10.91 -5.20 -5.18
C LEU A 43 12.32 -5.10 -5.72
N ASN A 44 13.21 -4.44 -4.98
CA ASN A 44 14.64 -4.53 -5.25
C ASN A 44 15.18 -5.88 -4.75
N LEU A 45 15.21 -6.87 -5.64
CA LEU A 45 15.69 -8.23 -5.35
C LEU A 45 17.14 -8.29 -4.86
N ALA A 46 17.96 -7.30 -5.23
CA ALA A 46 19.36 -7.19 -4.81
C ALA A 46 19.54 -6.44 -3.48
N ALA A 47 18.47 -5.95 -2.86
CA ALA A 47 18.55 -5.27 -1.58
C ALA A 47 18.98 -6.23 -0.47
N GLN A 48 19.84 -5.74 0.42
CA GLN A 48 20.22 -6.49 1.61
C GLN A 48 19.07 -6.56 2.59
N VAL A 49 18.91 -7.72 3.20
CA VAL A 49 17.85 -7.97 4.17
C VAL A 49 18.41 -7.97 5.59
N ALA A 50 17.57 -7.57 6.55
CA ALA A 50 17.94 -7.46 7.97
C ALA A 50 17.05 -8.36 8.85
N ASP A 51 17.52 -8.67 10.06
CA ASP A 51 16.73 -9.42 11.04
C ASP A 51 15.47 -8.64 11.40
N GLY A 52 14.32 -9.31 11.45
CA GLY A 52 13.03 -8.69 11.70
C GLY A 52 12.40 -8.00 10.48
N MET A 53 13.04 -8.03 9.31
CA MET A 53 12.46 -7.49 8.08
C MET A 53 11.28 -8.33 7.58
N GLN A 54 10.29 -7.66 6.98
CA GLN A 54 9.20 -8.29 6.27
C GLN A 54 9.28 -7.98 4.77
N ILE A 55 9.14 -9.01 3.96
CA ILE A 55 9.11 -8.95 2.49
C ILE A 55 7.71 -9.34 2.07
N VAL A 56 6.98 -8.43 1.45
CA VAL A 56 5.65 -8.71 0.88
C VAL A 56 5.77 -8.75 -0.62
N ILE A 57 5.36 -9.85 -1.25
CA ILE A 57 5.36 -10.02 -2.70
C ILE A 57 3.95 -9.77 -3.22
N GLY A 58 3.81 -8.77 -4.09
CA GLY A 58 2.56 -8.46 -4.77
C GLY A 58 2.20 -9.49 -5.85
N THR A 59 0.97 -9.43 -6.37
CA THR A 59 0.56 -10.21 -7.55
C THR A 59 0.36 -9.28 -8.74
N VAL A 60 0.34 -9.84 -9.95
CA VAL A 60 0.03 -9.10 -11.19
C VAL A 60 -1.32 -8.36 -11.14
N GLY A 61 -2.28 -8.82 -10.31
CA GLY A 61 -3.58 -8.17 -10.11
C GLY A 61 -3.67 -7.22 -8.91
N GLN A 62 -2.72 -7.31 -7.97
CA GLN A 62 -2.60 -6.45 -6.79
C GLN A 62 -1.11 -6.15 -6.54
N PRO A 63 -0.56 -5.16 -7.27
CA PRO A 63 0.81 -4.71 -7.10
C PRO A 63 0.90 -3.90 -5.81
N LYS A 64 1.24 -4.60 -4.72
CA LYS A 64 1.59 -4.03 -3.41
C LYS A 64 2.75 -4.82 -2.83
N GLY A 65 3.81 -5.00 -3.62
CA GLY A 65 5.06 -5.51 -3.09
C GLY A 65 5.71 -4.47 -2.18
N ASP A 66 6.03 -4.81 -0.93
CA ASP A 66 6.62 -3.85 0.02
C ASP A 66 7.67 -4.53 0.92
N LEU A 67 8.77 -3.81 1.20
CA LEU A 67 9.83 -4.24 2.10
C LEU A 67 9.71 -3.45 3.41
N VAL A 68 9.06 -4.04 4.41
CA VAL A 68 8.83 -3.39 5.70
C VAL A 68 9.89 -3.86 6.68
N GLY A 69 10.95 -3.06 6.86
CA GLY A 69 11.99 -3.32 7.86
C GLY A 69 11.50 -3.03 9.28
N ALA A 70 11.63 -3.99 10.21
CA ALA A 70 11.47 -3.72 11.64
C ALA A 70 12.74 -3.05 12.18
N GLU A 71 12.73 -1.72 12.18
CA GLU A 71 13.18 -0.78 13.23
C GLU A 71 13.43 0.61 12.60
N PRO A 72 12.98 1.71 13.24
CA PRO A 72 12.92 3.02 12.61
C PRO A 72 14.28 3.71 12.68
N SER A 73 14.94 3.87 11.53
CA SER A 73 16.03 4.84 11.39
C SER A 73 15.63 5.90 10.37
N PRO A 74 15.63 7.19 10.73
CA PRO A 74 15.17 8.24 9.84
C PRO A 74 16.26 8.57 8.83
N GLY A 75 16.09 8.10 7.60
CA GLY A 75 16.87 8.58 6.47
C GLY A 75 17.25 7.49 5.48
N GLY A 76 16.57 7.46 4.34
CA GLY A 76 17.06 6.71 3.18
C GLY A 76 16.03 6.13 2.22
N VAL A 77 15.00 6.89 1.85
CA VAL A 77 14.28 6.90 0.55
C VAL A 77 14.17 5.57 -0.24
N SER A 78 12.95 5.02 -0.32
CA SER A 78 12.29 4.55 -1.56
C SER A 78 10.82 4.19 -1.26
N GLY A 79 9.90 4.80 -2.02
CA GLY A 79 8.44 4.62 -1.93
C GLY A 79 7.78 5.69 -1.06
N ASP A 80 7.03 6.60 -1.69
CA ASP A 80 6.45 7.83 -1.15
C ASP A 80 5.34 7.61 -0.09
N ALA A 81 5.66 6.89 0.98
CA ALA A 81 4.93 6.94 2.25
C ALA A 81 5.53 8.07 3.09
N GLY A 82 5.30 9.30 2.62
CA GLY A 82 5.98 10.51 3.07
C GLY A 82 5.13 11.54 3.79
N ALA A 83 3.87 11.25 4.14
CA ALA A 83 3.21 11.92 5.26
C ALA A 83 2.12 11.01 5.81
N GLY A 84 2.21 10.65 7.09
CA GLY A 84 1.06 10.08 7.77
C GLY A 84 -0.15 11.02 7.62
N GLY A 85 -1.25 10.51 7.09
CA GLY A 85 -2.58 10.96 7.50
C GLY A 85 -3.64 11.05 6.41
N MET A 86 -3.31 11.31 5.15
CA MET A 86 -4.32 11.78 4.19
C MET A 86 -4.31 11.03 2.85
N VAL A 87 -5.48 10.49 2.49
CA VAL A 87 -5.78 9.84 1.20
C VAL A 87 -6.02 10.92 0.15
N ASP A 88 -5.26 10.90 -0.94
CA ASP A 88 -5.45 11.83 -2.06
C ASP A 88 -6.66 11.45 -2.90
N LEU A 89 -7.69 12.29 -2.95
CA LEU A 89 -8.92 12.02 -3.69
C LEU A 89 -8.70 11.89 -5.21
N ASN A 90 -7.66 12.54 -5.74
CA ASN A 90 -7.36 12.54 -7.17
C ASN A 90 -6.56 11.31 -7.60
N ALA A 91 -5.72 10.77 -6.71
CA ALA A 91 -4.86 9.62 -7.00
C ALA A 91 -5.35 8.30 -6.37
N ALA A 92 -6.23 8.37 -5.36
CA ALA A 92 -6.64 7.20 -4.60
C ALA A 92 -7.41 6.17 -5.44
N THR A 93 -7.12 4.92 -5.14
CA THR A 93 -7.82 3.73 -5.64
C THR A 93 -9.08 3.46 -4.82
N ALA A 94 -10.00 2.66 -5.36
CA ALA A 94 -11.22 2.26 -4.65
C ALA A 94 -10.91 1.65 -3.27
N GLY A 95 -9.88 0.80 -3.17
CA GLY A 95 -9.47 0.19 -1.91
C GLY A 95 -8.92 1.18 -0.88
N GLU A 96 -8.26 2.26 -1.32
CA GLU A 96 -7.77 3.31 -0.42
C GLU A 96 -8.92 4.19 0.07
N LEU A 97 -9.87 4.51 -0.80
CA LEU A 97 -11.09 5.22 -0.41
C LEU A 97 -11.94 4.39 0.56
N GLU A 98 -12.08 3.08 0.34
CA GLU A 98 -12.80 2.16 1.22
C GLU A 98 -12.16 2.00 2.61
N SER A 99 -10.87 2.33 2.75
CA SER A 99 -10.19 2.34 4.05
C SER A 99 -10.66 3.49 4.95
N LEU A 100 -11.35 4.48 4.39
CA LEU A 100 -11.82 5.65 5.10
C LEU A 100 -13.10 5.40 5.92
N PRO A 101 -13.22 6.00 7.12
CA PRO A 101 -14.33 5.74 8.02
C PRO A 101 -15.66 6.25 7.44
N GLY A 102 -16.54 5.32 7.08
CA GLY A 102 -17.86 5.62 6.52
C GLY A 102 -17.90 5.71 4.99
N VAL A 103 -16.80 5.35 4.32
CA VAL A 103 -16.75 5.14 2.87
C VAL A 103 -16.84 3.65 2.61
N GLY A 104 -17.93 3.22 1.97
CA GLY A 104 -18.09 1.85 1.50
C GLY A 104 -17.87 1.75 -0.01
N PRO A 105 -17.95 0.53 -0.59
CA PRO A 105 -17.73 0.30 -2.02
C PRO A 105 -18.59 1.17 -2.93
N VAL A 106 -19.83 1.45 -2.51
CA VAL A 106 -20.77 2.33 -3.24
C VAL A 106 -20.28 3.77 -3.25
N THR A 107 -19.82 4.28 -2.10
CA THR A 107 -19.31 5.64 -1.96
C THR A 107 -17.96 5.81 -2.65
N ALA A 108 -17.06 4.83 -2.53
CA ALA A 108 -15.78 4.83 -3.22
C ALA A 108 -15.97 4.87 -4.75
N GLY A 109 -16.89 4.05 -5.27
CA GLY A 109 -17.27 4.10 -6.69
C GLY A 109 -17.88 5.45 -7.10
N ALA A 110 -18.68 6.07 -6.23
CA ALA A 110 -19.23 7.39 -6.49
C ALA A 110 -18.18 8.51 -6.52
N ILE A 111 -17.14 8.44 -5.67
CA ILE A 111 -15.99 9.37 -5.70
C ILE A 111 -15.23 9.26 -7.02
N ILE A 112 -14.94 8.04 -7.45
CA ILE A 112 -14.25 7.79 -8.72
C ILE A 112 -15.10 8.27 -9.90
N GLY A 113 -16.40 7.92 -9.91
CA GLY A 113 -17.32 8.35 -10.96
C GLY A 113 -17.48 9.87 -11.03
N TRP A 114 -17.51 10.55 -9.88
CA TRP A 114 -17.55 12.02 -9.85
C TRP A 114 -16.29 12.60 -10.50
N ARG A 115 -15.10 12.05 -10.20
CA ARG A 115 -13.84 12.47 -10.82
C ARG A 115 -13.83 12.30 -12.33
N ASP A 116 -14.39 11.19 -12.82
CA ASP A 116 -14.43 10.90 -14.25
C ASP A 116 -15.42 11.81 -15.01
N GLU A 117 -16.50 12.24 -14.34
CA GLU A 117 -17.57 13.05 -14.95
C GLU A 117 -17.34 14.57 -14.80
N HIS A 118 -16.79 15.02 -13.67
CA HIS A 118 -16.59 16.43 -13.33
C HIS A 118 -15.12 16.86 -13.42
N GLY A 119 -14.18 15.92 -13.48
CA GLY A 119 -12.75 16.17 -13.46
C GLY A 119 -12.15 16.02 -12.05
N PRO A 120 -10.85 16.34 -11.89
CA PRO A 120 -10.17 16.21 -10.60
C PRO A 120 -10.83 17.11 -9.54
N PHE A 121 -10.84 16.62 -8.30
CA PHE A 121 -11.26 17.38 -7.14
C PHE A 121 -10.33 18.59 -6.96
N ALA A 122 -10.92 19.77 -6.97
CA ALA A 122 -10.24 21.03 -6.69
C ALA A 122 -10.16 21.31 -5.19
N ALA A 123 -11.10 20.76 -4.41
CA ALA A 123 -11.19 20.96 -2.97
C ALA A 123 -11.76 19.71 -2.29
N VAL A 124 -11.38 19.49 -1.02
CA VAL A 124 -11.88 18.35 -0.24
C VAL A 124 -13.40 18.46 -0.02
N GLU A 125 -13.93 19.68 0.03
CA GLU A 125 -15.34 20.02 0.24
C GLU A 125 -16.27 19.45 -0.84
N GLU A 126 -15.76 19.21 -2.05
CA GLU A 126 -16.51 18.63 -3.17
C GLU A 126 -16.93 17.18 -2.89
N LEU A 127 -16.32 16.51 -1.91
CA LEU A 127 -16.82 15.24 -1.39
C LEU A 127 -18.29 15.33 -0.90
N GLN A 128 -18.75 16.51 -0.47
CA GLN A 128 -20.13 16.69 -0.03
C GLN A 128 -21.15 16.66 -1.18
N GLU A 129 -20.71 16.81 -2.42
CA GLU A 129 -21.58 16.65 -3.60
C GLU A 129 -21.84 15.17 -3.94
N ILE A 130 -21.08 14.27 -3.32
CA ILE A 130 -21.15 12.84 -3.59
C ILE A 130 -22.30 12.21 -2.82
N SER A 131 -23.16 11.51 -3.54
CA SER A 131 -24.24 10.73 -2.97
C SER A 131 -23.70 9.67 -1.99
N GLY A 132 -24.00 9.86 -0.70
CA GLY A 132 -23.55 8.98 0.39
C GLY A 132 -22.55 9.62 1.36
N ILE A 133 -21.99 10.79 1.03
CA ILE A 133 -21.15 11.56 1.96
C ILE A 133 -21.99 12.67 2.60
N GLY A 134 -22.51 12.37 3.79
CA GLY A 134 -23.17 13.38 4.62
C GLY A 134 -22.17 14.21 5.44
N PRO A 135 -22.62 15.32 6.06
CA PRO A 135 -21.77 16.21 6.84
C PRO A 135 -21.05 15.51 8.02
N LYS A 136 -21.67 14.47 8.58
CA LYS A 136 -21.05 13.63 9.63
C LYS A 136 -19.93 12.74 9.12
N THR A 137 -20.03 12.28 7.88
CA THR A 137 -18.98 11.47 7.24
C THR A 137 -17.86 12.40 6.82
N PHE A 138 -18.19 13.51 6.15
CA PHE A 138 -17.24 14.53 5.74
C PHE A 138 -16.32 15.00 6.87
N GLN A 139 -16.85 15.37 8.04
CA GLN A 139 -16.03 15.79 9.19
C GLN A 139 -15.01 14.75 9.67
N LYS A 140 -15.27 13.46 9.41
CA LYS A 140 -14.33 12.37 9.72
C LYS A 140 -13.32 12.16 8.62
N LEU A 141 -13.68 12.50 7.38
CA LEU A 141 -12.84 12.36 6.20
C LEU A 141 -11.90 13.54 6.00
N GLU A 142 -12.35 14.77 6.29
CA GLU A 142 -11.59 16.01 6.14
C GLU A 142 -10.14 15.94 6.70
N PRO A 143 -9.88 15.43 7.92
CA PRO A 143 -8.50 15.29 8.41
C PRO A 143 -7.73 14.11 7.81
N LEU A 144 -8.40 13.25 7.05
CA LEU A 144 -7.89 12.00 6.48
C LEU A 144 -7.81 12.01 4.95
N VAL A 145 -8.13 13.12 4.29
CA VAL A 145 -8.11 13.22 2.83
C VAL A 145 -7.49 14.52 2.37
N THR A 146 -6.89 14.51 1.19
CA THR A 146 -6.29 15.68 0.55
C THR A 146 -6.64 15.71 -0.93
N VAL A 147 -6.45 16.86 -1.57
CA VAL A 147 -6.48 16.99 -3.01
C VAL A 147 -5.06 17.33 -3.47
N GLY A 148 -4.32 16.31 -3.87
CA GLY A 148 -3.01 16.47 -4.48
C GLY A 148 -3.17 16.91 -5.93
N SER A 149 -2.33 17.85 -6.35
CA SER A 149 -2.31 18.44 -7.69
C SER A 149 -1.69 17.50 -8.72
#